data_AF-A0A6J4LJX4-F1
#
_entry.id   AF-A0A6J4LJX4-F1
#
_cell.length_a   1.000
_cell.length_b   1.000
_cell.length_c   1.000
_cell.angle_alpha   90.00
_cell.angle_beta   90.00
_cell.angle_gamma   90.00
#
_symmetry.space_group_name_H-M   'P 1'
#
loop_
_entity.id
_entity.type
_entity.pdbx_description
1 polymer ?
#
loop_
_entity_poly.entity_id
_entity_poly.type
_entity_poly.pdbx_seq_one_letter_code
_entity_poly.pdbx_strand_id
1 'polypeptide(L)' 'MNKSNRRIDQLIEIALDCGFGNEDAKDFGKLTKTATWEAMLETYGIPFPVDNSSVDTANTEESDG' A
#
# COMPACT_ATOMS: atom_id res chain seq x y z
N MET A 1 5.45 -3.93 20.81
CA MET A 1 4.69 -2.92 20.04
C MET A 1 4.41 -3.49 18.65
N ASN A 2 3.18 -3.93 18.41
CA ASN A 2 2.77 -4.72 17.25
C ASN A 2 2.83 -3.86 15.99
N LYS A 3 3.83 -4.08 15.12
CA LYS A 3 4.14 -3.25 13.94
C LYS A 3 3.05 -3.28 12.85
N SER A 4 2.11 -4.23 12.91
CA SER A 4 1.15 -4.51 11.83
C SER A 4 0.01 -3.50 11.72
N ASN A 5 -0.32 -2.76 12.79
CA ASN A 5 -1.46 -1.81 12.76
C ASN A 5 -1.05 -0.42 12.23
N ARG A 6 0.23 -0.04 12.35
CA ARG A 6 0.67 1.30 11.91
C ARG A 6 0.50 1.52 10.41
N ARG A 7 0.72 0.50 9.59
CA ARG A 7 0.63 0.63 8.14
C ARG A 7 -0.80 0.90 7.68
N ILE A 8 -1.78 0.21 8.26
CA ILE A 8 -3.17 0.45 7.88
C ILE A 8 -3.61 1.85 8.30
N ASP A 9 -3.24 2.30 9.50
CA ASP A 9 -3.54 3.65 9.96
C ASP A 9 -2.93 4.73 9.04
N GLN A 10 -1.70 4.52 8.56
CA GLN A 10 -1.05 5.43 7.60
C GLN A 10 -1.76 5.48 6.25
N LEU A 11 -2.15 4.32 5.71
CA LEU A 11 -2.87 4.25 4.44
C LEU A 11 -4.26 4.90 4.56
N ILE A 12 -4.93 4.72 5.70
CA ILE A 12 -6.20 5.39 6.02
C ILE A 12 -6.00 6.91 6.05
N GLU A 13 -4.96 7.40 6.73
CA GLU A 13 -4.69 8.83 6.83
C GLU A 13 -4.46 9.47 5.45
N ILE A 14 -3.67 8.82 4.59
CA ILE A 14 -3.43 9.28 3.21
C ILE A 14 -4.72 9.29 2.39
N ALA A 15 -5.53 8.23 2.49
CA ALA A 15 -6.82 8.16 1.82
C ALA A 15 -7.74 9.31 2.25
N LEU A 16 -7.84 9.56 3.56
CA LEU A 16 -8.66 10.63 4.12
C LEU A 16 -8.17 12.02 3.68
N ASP A 17 -6.85 12.25 3.62
CA ASP A 17 -6.25 13.49 3.12
C ASP A 17 -6.60 13.72 1.63
N CYS A 18 -6.66 12.65 0.84
CA CYS A 18 -7.09 12.69 -0.55
C CYS A 18 -8.62 12.77 -0.73
N GLY A 19 -9.40 12.76 0.36
CA GLY A 19 -10.86 12.84 0.34
C GLY A 19 -11.58 11.49 0.20
N PHE A 20 -10.87 10.37 0.30
CA PHE A 20 -11.44 9.03 0.27
C PHE A 20 -11.76 8.52 1.67
N GLY A 21 -12.95 7.94 1.83
CA GLY A 21 -13.44 7.44 3.09
C GLY A 21 -13.50 5.91 3.17
N ASN A 22 -14.03 5.46 4.30
CA ASN A 22 -14.35 4.05 4.51
C ASN A 22 -15.37 3.50 3.51
N GLU A 23 -16.16 4.36 2.85
CA GLU A 23 -17.14 3.94 1.85
C GLU A 23 -16.44 3.54 0.55
N ASP A 24 -15.49 4.35 0.09
CA ASP A 24 -14.68 4.05 -1.09
C ASP A 24 -13.85 2.78 -0.89
N ALA A 25 -13.23 2.63 0.29
CA ALA A 25 -12.40 1.47 0.59
C ALA A 25 -13.21 0.16 0.70
N LYS A 26 -14.53 0.21 0.94
CA LYS A 26 -15.37 -1.01 1.01
C LYS A 26 -15.51 -1.69 -0.35
N ASP A 27 -15.47 -0.95 -1.44
CA ASP A 27 -15.51 -1.51 -2.79
C ASP A 27 -14.27 -2.38 -3.08
N PHE A 28 -13.14 -2.07 -2.44
CA PHE A 28 -11.89 -2.83 -2.57
C PHE A 28 -11.78 -3.99 -1.56
N GLY A 29 -12.67 -4.07 -0.57
CA GLY A 29 -12.75 -5.21 0.34
C GLY A 29 -12.86 -4.84 1.83
N LYS A 30 -12.00 -5.43 2.67
CA LYS A 30 -12.10 -5.32 4.12
C LYS A 30 -11.26 -4.15 4.64
N LEU A 31 -11.90 -3.20 5.31
CA LEU A 31 -11.26 -2.01 5.89
C LEU A 31 -10.17 -2.31 6.93
N THR A 32 -10.13 -3.53 7.48
CA THR A 32 -9.09 -3.99 8.42
C THR A 32 -7.85 -4.58 7.74
N LYS A 33 -7.84 -4.66 6.41
CA LYS A 33 -6.71 -5.17 5.61
C LYS A 33 -5.99 -4.00 4.95
N THR A 34 -4.67 -3.94 5.10
CA THR A 34 -3.83 -2.95 4.37
C THR A 34 -4.02 -3.08 2.86
N ALA A 35 -4.09 -4.32 2.35
CA ALA A 35 -4.28 -4.60 0.92
C ALA A 35 -5.50 -3.90 0.30
N THR A 36 -6.57 -3.70 1.07
CA THR A 36 -7.75 -2.96 0.60
C THR A 36 -7.43 -1.48 0.39
N TRP A 37 -6.73 -0.86 1.33
CA TRP A 37 -6.29 0.53 1.20
C TRP A 37 -5.19 0.70 0.14
N GLU A 38 -4.25 -0.24 0.05
CA GLU A 38 -3.19 -0.23 -0.98
C GLU A 38 -3.80 -0.34 -2.39
N ALA A 39 -4.72 -1.27 -2.62
CA ALA A 39 -5.39 -1.43 -3.91
C ALA A 39 -6.22 -0.18 -4.27
N MET A 40 -6.89 0.43 -3.28
CA MET A 40 -7.63 1.67 -3.49
C MET A 40 -6.69 2.80 -3.92
N LEU A 41 -5.65 3.07 -3.13
CA LEU A 41 -4.69 4.14 -3.42
C LEU A 41 -3.99 3.90 -4.76
N GLU A 42 -3.62 2.67 -5.08
CA GLU A 42 -3.04 2.30 -6.38
C GLU A 42 -4.02 2.56 -7.54
N THR A 43 -5.29 2.21 -7.37
CA THR A 43 -6.34 2.42 -8.38
C THR A 43 -6.56 3.91 -8.67
N TYR A 44 -6.51 4.75 -7.65
CA TYR A 44 -6.62 6.21 -7.80
C TYR A 44 -5.29 6.90 -8.10
N GLY A 45 -4.18 6.15 -8.20
CA GLY A 45 -2.85 6.69 -8.49
C GLY A 45 -2.25 7.53 -7.36
N ILE A 46 -2.69 7.31 -6.12
CA ILE A 46 -2.19 8.02 -4.94
C ILE A 46 -0.89 7.35 -4.47
N PRO A 47 0.21 8.11 -4.31
CA PRO A 47 1.44 7.56 -3.79
C PRO A 47 1.31 7.22 -2.30
N PHE A 48 1.67 6.00 -1.92
CA PHE A 48 1.72 5.56 -0.53
C PHE A 48 3.04 4.85 -0.21
N PRO A 49 3.48 4.85 1.05
CA PRO A 49 4.68 4.13 1.45
C PRO A 49 4.40 2.63 1.36
N VAL A 50 4.90 2.00 0.31
CA VAL A 50 5.05 0.55 0.25
C VAL A 50 6.18 0.22 1.22
N ASP A 51 5.95 -0.52 2.33
CA ASP A 51 7.11 -1.03 3.10
C ASP A 51 7.86 -1.98 2.17
N ASN A 52 8.88 -1.43 1.52
CA ASN A 52 9.83 -2.20 0.74
C ASN A 52 10.78 -2.89 1.72
N SER A 53 10.26 -3.82 2.51
CA SER A 53 11.08 -4.91 3.04
C SER A 53 11.16 -6.05 2.01
N SER A 54 11.07 -5.74 0.71
CA SER A 54 11.56 -6.61 -0.36
C SER A 54 12.98 -6.18 -0.70
N VAL A 55 13.88 -6.40 0.26
CA VAL A 55 15.27 -6.67 -0.10
C VAL A 55 15.30 -8.13 -0.53
N ASP A 56 15.09 -8.38 -1.81
CA ASP A 56 15.75 -9.52 -2.44
C ASP A 56 16.14 -9.14 -3.85
N THR A 57 17.43 -8.78 -3.91
CA THR A 57 18.34 -9.08 -5.00
C THR A 57 18.17 -8.28 -6.28
N ALA A 58 18.83 -7.12 -6.28
CA ALA A 58 19.67 -6.77 -7.41
C ALA A 58 20.58 -7.95 -7.74
N ASN A 59 20.38 -8.59 -8.90
CA ASN A 59 21.51 -9.10 -9.66
C ASN A 59 21.41 -8.55 -11.07
N THR A 60 22.13 -7.44 -11.22
CA THR A 60 22.70 -6.90 -12.46
C THR A 60 23.21 -8.00 -13.39
N GLU A 61 22.95 -7.77 -14.69
CA GLU A 61 23.66 -8.18 -15.91
C GLU A 61 24.67 -9.35 -15.85
N GLU A 62 24.62 -10.26 -16.83
CA GLU A 62 25.63 -10.29 -17.91
C GLU A 62 25.06 -11.02 -19.14
N SER A 63 25.25 -10.39 -20.29
CA SER A 63 25.11 -11.00 -21.62
C SER A 63 26.40 -11.74 -21.96
N ASP A 64 26.33 -12.90 -22.61
CA ASP A 64 27.38 -13.31 -23.56
C ASP A 64 26.80 -14.25 -24.61
N GLY A 65 27.23 -14.05 -25.86
CA GLY A 65 26.78 -14.76 -27.06
C GLY A 65 27.66 -15.92 -27.47
#